data_AF-A0AA39ZAN9-F1
#
_entry.id   AF-A0AA39ZAN9-F1
#
_cell.length_a   1.000
_cell.length_b   1.000
_cell.length_c   1.000
_cell.angle_alpha   90.00
_cell.angle_beta   90.00
_cell.angle_gamma   90.00
#
_symmetry.space_group_name_H-M   'P 1'
#
loop_
_entity.id
_entity.type
_entity.pdbx_description
1 polymer ?
#
loop_
_entity_poly.entity_id
_entity_poly.type
_entity_poly.pdbx_seq_one_letter_code
_entity_poly.pdbx_strand_id
1 'polypeptide(L)'
;MASNTETITLQAQCHCHALTFTSQPIPLTSLPLKATNCHCNSCRHLTGSLRGSSDILWPGPPPSDSDNLRKYVFSPRLNIYFCKHCSTTLFWEDNSTPGTTNYLVFTGVLTSSSPLKEGQKLIEWDAHMFLEDTLDGGAVNWLNGLNGPNAPKPRRWLGWKGKSEEVNQEGIWPKDEKVFLSHRDNLLDAKGGEGNIPLKCHCGGVDFILKAADAQRDFKERQANEEQLPWFVDPESFKLLGSLDGCDDCRICSGVDLFAWTFAELKHISFADGKETLPVDTARLRDAVGKDSRLGTLSLYPSSEGVQRYHCGRCSAVVFYACDSRPDMVDIAAGLLHAPEGARAERVISWSWGGKLGFGSDMKGTWREHLAAMVEQETEQFRVARGFPKNFRRIVKEQGAGQAVPGSSGQV
;
A
#
# COMPACT_ATOMS: atom_id res chain seq x y z
N MET A 1 2.74 11.33 47.90
CA MET A 1 3.28 12.02 46.72
C MET A 1 2.80 11.26 45.50
N ALA A 2 1.92 11.85 44.69
CA ALA A 2 1.51 11.21 43.43
C ALA A 2 2.72 11.23 42.49
N SER A 3 3.21 10.05 42.10
CA SER A 3 4.17 9.92 41.02
C SER A 3 3.55 10.56 39.77
N ASN A 4 4.08 11.70 39.34
CA ASN A 4 3.66 12.36 38.13
C ASN A 4 4.23 11.56 36.95
N THR A 5 3.60 10.43 36.64
CA THR A 5 4.02 9.57 35.54
C THR A 5 3.81 10.33 34.24
N GLU A 6 4.89 10.61 33.52
CA GLU A 6 4.79 11.24 32.20
C GLU A 6 3.97 10.33 31.26
N THR A 7 3.00 10.94 30.58
CA THR A 7 2.11 10.23 29.66
C THR A 7 2.06 10.94 28.31
N ILE A 8 1.66 10.19 27.28
CA ILE A 8 1.26 10.72 25.97
C ILE A 8 -0.17 10.27 25.66
N THR A 9 -0.86 11.01 24.81
CA THR A 9 -2.06 10.50 24.13
C THR A 9 -1.79 10.31 22.65
N LEU A 10 -2.48 9.34 22.05
CA LEU A 10 -2.50 9.10 20.61
C LEU A 10 -3.80 9.61 20.03
N GLN A 11 -3.73 10.11 18.81
CA GLN A 11 -4.87 10.46 18.01
C GLN A 11 -4.91 9.57 16.76
N ALA A 12 -6.09 9.08 16.43
CA ALA A 12 -6.40 8.41 15.17
C ALA A 12 -7.41 9.28 14.41
N GLN A 13 -7.04 9.78 13.23
CA GLN A 13 -7.83 10.74 12.48
C GLN A 13 -7.96 10.33 11.01
N CYS A 14 -9.15 10.49 10.44
CA CYS A 14 -9.36 10.28 9.00
C CYS A 14 -8.89 11.47 8.17
N HIS A 15 -8.64 11.27 6.87
CA HIS A 15 -8.09 12.31 5.99
C HIS A 15 -8.95 13.58 5.92
N CYS A 16 -10.28 13.45 5.93
CA CYS A 16 -11.19 14.61 5.90
C CYS A 16 -11.47 15.21 7.28
N HIS A 17 -10.84 14.69 8.34
CA HIS A 17 -10.96 15.11 9.74
C HIS A 17 -12.37 14.97 10.35
N ALA A 18 -13.33 14.41 9.61
CA ALA A 18 -14.71 14.17 10.09
C ALA A 18 -14.80 13.12 11.21
N LEU A 19 -13.74 12.35 11.41
CA LEU A 19 -13.58 11.37 12.48
C LEU A 19 -12.23 11.58 13.15
N THR A 20 -12.25 11.74 14.47
CA THR A 20 -11.06 11.89 15.30
C THR A 20 -11.29 11.13 16.61
N PHE A 21 -10.38 10.21 16.94
CA PHE A 21 -10.42 9.42 18.16
C PHE A 21 -9.15 9.68 18.96
N THR A 22 -9.28 9.80 20.28
CA THR A 22 -8.15 10.05 21.18
C THR A 22 -8.04 8.89 22.16
N SER A 23 -6.82 8.42 22.40
CA SER A 23 -6.55 7.36 23.37
C SER A 23 -6.71 7.87 24.80
N GLN A 24 -6.74 6.94 25.75
CA GLN A 24 -6.43 7.28 27.13
C GLN A 24 -4.95 7.69 27.26
N PRO A 25 -4.57 8.42 28.33
CA PRO A 25 -3.16 8.69 28.62
C PRO A 25 -2.36 7.39 28.76
N ILE A 26 -1.29 7.28 27.97
CA ILE A 26 -0.38 6.14 27.91
C ILE A 26 0.90 6.50 28.67
N PRO A 27 1.27 5.75 29.74
CA PRO A 27 2.56 5.94 30.39
C PRO A 27 3.71 5.77 29.40
N LEU A 28 4.70 6.66 29.46
CA LEU A 28 5.88 6.55 28.60
C LEU A 28 6.64 5.22 28.79
N THR A 29 6.54 4.62 29.98
CA THR A 29 7.12 3.31 30.32
C THR A 29 6.43 2.14 29.63
N SER A 30 5.24 2.34 29.04
CA SER A 30 4.51 1.33 28.27
C SER A 30 4.87 1.34 26.79
N LEU A 31 5.72 2.26 26.34
CA LEU A 31 6.23 2.30 24.97
C LEU A 31 7.47 1.41 24.81
N PRO A 32 7.71 0.83 23.62
CA PRO A 32 6.88 0.94 22.41
C PRO A 32 5.63 0.04 22.45
N LEU A 33 4.54 0.49 21.82
CA LEU A 33 3.34 -0.30 21.59
C LEU A 33 3.62 -1.36 20.50
N LYS A 34 3.07 -2.57 20.69
CA LYS A 34 3.32 -3.69 19.77
C LYS A 34 2.36 -3.65 18.58
N ALA A 35 2.92 -3.59 17.38
CA ALA A 35 2.17 -3.67 16.12
C ALA A 35 2.34 -5.04 15.47
N THR A 36 1.28 -5.54 14.84
CA THR A 36 1.31 -6.73 13.98
C THR A 36 1.03 -6.34 12.54
N ASN A 37 1.73 -6.99 11.60
CA ASN A 37 1.53 -6.81 10.16
C ASN A 37 0.86 -8.06 9.57
N CYS A 38 -0.28 -7.91 8.91
CA CYS A 38 -0.99 -9.01 8.26
C CYS A 38 -0.86 -8.93 6.74
N HIS A 39 -0.25 -9.94 6.11
CA HIS A 39 0.01 -9.97 4.67
C HIS A 39 -1.04 -10.73 3.87
N CYS A 40 -2.15 -11.18 4.47
CA CYS A 40 -3.11 -12.05 3.76
C CYS A 40 -3.75 -11.35 2.56
N ASN A 41 -4.19 -12.14 1.57
CA ASN A 41 -4.90 -11.65 0.39
C ASN A 41 -6.08 -10.76 0.79
N SER A 42 -6.86 -11.19 1.78
CA SER A 42 -8.03 -10.44 2.21
C SER A 42 -7.69 -9.05 2.74
N CYS A 43 -6.60 -8.89 3.50
CA CYS A 43 -6.17 -7.58 3.99
C CYS A 43 -5.61 -6.72 2.86
N ARG A 44 -4.82 -7.29 1.94
CA ARG A 44 -4.31 -6.54 0.76
C ARG A 44 -5.44 -6.03 -0.12
N HIS A 45 -6.44 -6.87 -0.40
CA HIS A 45 -7.61 -6.51 -1.19
C HIS A 45 -8.58 -5.57 -0.45
N LEU A 46 -8.48 -5.49 0.88
CA LEU A 46 -9.29 -4.61 1.72
C LEU A 46 -8.71 -3.20 1.81
N THR A 47 -7.39 -3.05 1.90
CA THR A 47 -6.74 -1.75 2.09
C THR A 47 -6.14 -1.20 0.80
N GLY A 48 -5.85 -2.06 -0.18
CA GLY A 48 -5.05 -1.74 -1.36
C GLY A 48 -3.53 -1.78 -1.11
N SER A 49 -3.09 -1.99 0.14
CA SER A 49 -1.67 -2.05 0.48
C SER A 49 -1.06 -3.42 0.19
N LEU A 50 0.19 -3.42 -0.29
CA LEU A 50 0.97 -4.64 -0.47
C LEU A 50 1.32 -5.35 0.85
N ARG A 51 1.39 -4.60 1.97
CA ARG A 51 1.59 -5.14 3.33
C ARG A 51 0.29 -5.70 3.92
N GLY A 52 -0.89 -5.36 3.38
CA GLY A 52 -2.20 -5.76 3.90
C GLY A 52 -2.69 -4.85 5.04
N SER A 53 -2.40 -5.18 6.31
CA SER A 53 -2.68 -4.31 7.47
C SER A 53 -1.45 -4.14 8.37
N SER A 54 -1.44 -3.06 9.15
CA SER A 54 -0.49 -2.81 10.23
C SER A 54 -1.23 -2.13 11.37
N ASP A 55 -1.31 -2.78 12.51
CA ASP A 55 -2.22 -2.35 13.58
C ASP A 55 -1.69 -2.64 14.99
N ILE A 56 -2.09 -1.80 15.95
CA ILE A 56 -1.82 -1.94 17.40
C ILE A 56 -3.14 -2.09 18.15
N LEU A 57 -3.11 -2.71 19.34
CA LEU A 57 -4.26 -2.65 20.25
C LEU A 57 -4.55 -1.19 20.63
N TRP A 58 -5.78 -0.74 20.40
CA TRP A 58 -6.20 0.64 20.64
C TRP A 58 -6.25 0.92 22.15
N PRO A 59 -5.42 1.86 22.67
CA PRO A 59 -5.41 2.20 24.09
C PRO A 59 -6.45 3.28 24.43
N GLY A 60 -7.60 3.27 23.74
CA GLY A 60 -8.66 4.26 23.91
C GLY A 60 -10.03 3.59 24.08
N PRO A 61 -11.09 4.40 24.27
CA PRO A 61 -12.45 3.87 24.27
C PRO A 61 -12.79 3.25 22.90
N PRO A 62 -13.78 2.33 22.84
CA PRO A 62 -14.35 1.86 21.59
C PRO A 62 -14.69 3.02 20.64
N PRO A 63 -14.45 2.89 19.32
CA PRO A 63 -14.89 3.87 18.34
C PRO A 63 -16.40 4.09 18.48
N SER A 64 -16.81 5.32 18.82
CA SER A 64 -18.22 5.68 18.92
C SER A 64 -18.87 5.70 17.54
N ASP A 65 -20.03 5.07 17.41
CA ASP A 65 -20.82 5.14 16.18
C ASP A 65 -21.18 6.59 15.84
N SER A 66 -21.14 6.91 14.55
CA SER A 66 -21.53 8.21 14.02
C SER A 66 -21.96 8.09 12.55
N ASP A 67 -22.60 9.13 12.03
CA ASP A 67 -22.98 9.18 10.62
C ASP A 67 -21.78 9.13 9.67
N ASN A 68 -20.57 9.48 10.14
CA ASN A 68 -19.35 9.46 9.34
C ASN A 68 -18.60 8.12 9.40
N LEU A 69 -18.88 7.27 10.41
CA LEU A 69 -18.20 5.99 10.60
C LEU A 69 -18.96 4.87 9.90
N ARG A 70 -18.29 4.11 9.04
CA ARG A 70 -18.83 2.92 8.38
C ARG A 70 -18.24 1.67 9.00
N LYS A 71 -19.11 0.68 9.24
CA LYS A 71 -18.73 -0.68 9.60
C LYS A 71 -18.86 -1.59 8.38
N TYR A 72 -17.84 -2.39 8.10
CA TYR A 72 -17.86 -3.45 7.11
C TYR A 72 -17.60 -4.80 7.79
N VAL A 73 -18.48 -5.77 7.56
CA VAL A 73 -18.31 -7.13 8.08
C VAL A 73 -17.27 -7.84 7.21
N PHE A 74 -16.05 -7.93 7.72
CA PHE A 74 -14.93 -8.56 7.01
C PHE A 74 -14.99 -10.08 7.11
N SER A 75 -15.34 -10.59 8.30
CA SER A 75 -15.56 -12.01 8.58
C SER A 75 -16.52 -12.16 9.76
N PRO A 76 -16.96 -13.38 10.13
CA PRO A 76 -17.78 -13.57 11.33
C PRO A 76 -17.17 -13.05 12.64
N ARG A 77 -15.83 -12.85 12.68
CA ARG A 77 -15.11 -12.41 13.89
C ARG A 77 -14.59 -10.98 13.80
N LEU A 78 -14.43 -10.44 12.59
CA LEU A 78 -13.73 -9.19 12.35
C LEU A 78 -14.62 -8.22 11.60
N ASN A 79 -14.68 -6.98 12.09
CA ASN A 79 -15.27 -5.87 11.37
C ASN A 79 -14.24 -4.77 11.13
N ILE A 80 -14.41 -4.02 10.04
CA ILE A 80 -13.59 -2.87 9.70
C ILE A 80 -14.39 -1.60 9.90
N TYR A 81 -13.76 -0.63 10.55
CA TYR A 81 -14.25 0.72 10.71
C TYR A 81 -13.45 1.69 9.85
N PHE A 82 -14.16 2.48 9.04
CA PHE A 82 -13.55 3.45 8.13
C PHE A 82 -14.44 4.67 7.92
N CYS A 83 -13.86 5.76 7.41
CA CYS A 83 -14.62 6.97 7.11
C CYS A 83 -15.50 6.80 5.86
N LYS A 84 -16.78 7.16 5.94
CA LYS A 84 -17.71 7.13 4.79
C LYS A 84 -17.30 8.07 3.65
N HIS A 85 -16.62 9.17 3.98
CA HIS A 85 -16.30 10.24 3.02
C HIS A 85 -14.95 10.07 2.35
N CYS A 86 -13.88 9.90 3.13
CA CYS A 86 -12.51 9.80 2.59
C CYS A 86 -11.97 8.36 2.56
N SER A 87 -12.77 7.38 2.99
CA SER A 87 -12.40 5.96 3.03
C SER A 87 -11.27 5.54 3.95
N THR A 88 -10.67 6.48 4.71
CA THR A 88 -9.60 6.15 5.68
C THR A 88 -10.00 4.96 6.55
N THR A 89 -9.24 3.88 6.43
CA THR A 89 -9.34 2.68 7.28
C THR A 89 -8.75 3.00 8.66
N LEU A 90 -9.56 2.85 9.71
CA LEU A 90 -9.24 3.35 11.05
C LEU A 90 -9.03 2.23 12.07
N PHE A 91 -9.99 1.29 12.16
CA PHE A 91 -9.95 0.24 13.18
C PHE A 91 -10.39 -1.12 12.65
N TRP A 92 -9.80 -2.17 13.20
CA TRP A 92 -10.46 -3.46 13.33
C TRP A 92 -11.26 -3.50 14.63
N GLU A 93 -12.43 -4.13 14.56
CA GLU A 93 -13.11 -4.70 15.72
C GLU A 93 -12.92 -6.20 15.68
N ASP A 94 -12.23 -6.74 16.68
CA ASP A 94 -11.90 -8.14 16.81
C ASP A 94 -12.71 -8.79 17.93
N ASN A 95 -13.63 -9.68 17.52
CA ASN A 95 -14.47 -10.50 18.38
C ASN A 95 -14.00 -11.95 18.43
N SER A 96 -12.72 -12.22 18.17
CA SER A 96 -12.15 -13.57 18.17
C SER A 96 -12.07 -14.22 19.55
N THR A 97 -12.13 -13.42 20.62
CA THR A 97 -12.13 -13.91 22.00
C THR A 97 -13.55 -13.85 22.57
N PRO A 98 -14.16 -14.98 22.98
CA PRO A 98 -15.49 -14.98 23.56
C PRO A 98 -15.61 -14.02 24.75
N GLY A 99 -16.62 -13.14 24.72
CA GLY A 99 -16.88 -12.16 25.78
C GLY A 99 -15.94 -10.95 25.79
N THR A 100 -15.02 -10.83 24.82
CA THR A 100 -14.11 -9.68 24.72
C THR A 100 -14.09 -9.14 23.29
N THR A 101 -14.37 -7.85 23.15
CA THR A 101 -14.19 -7.12 21.89
C THR A 101 -12.95 -6.26 22.00
N ASN A 102 -11.95 -6.52 21.15
CA ASN A 102 -10.76 -5.70 21.04
C ASN A 102 -10.90 -4.74 19.86
N TYR A 103 -10.37 -3.53 20.00
CA TYR A 103 -10.22 -2.61 18.87
C TYR A 103 -8.74 -2.49 18.53
N LEU A 104 -8.39 -2.71 17.27
CA LEU A 104 -7.02 -2.53 16.79
C LEU A 104 -7.01 -1.32 15.87
N VAL A 105 -6.16 -0.34 16.13
CA VAL A 105 -6.05 0.87 15.30
C VAL A 105 -4.96 0.69 14.27
N PHE A 106 -5.25 1.14 13.05
CA PHE A 106 -4.30 1.14 11.94
C PHE A 106 -3.16 2.13 12.18
N THR A 107 -1.91 1.73 11.97
CA THR A 107 -0.74 2.57 12.31
C THR A 107 -0.61 3.81 11.44
N GLY A 108 -1.09 3.77 10.20
CA GLY A 108 -1.00 4.90 9.25
C GLY A 108 -1.79 6.14 9.66
N VAL A 109 -2.79 6.00 10.54
CA VAL A 109 -3.63 7.12 11.02
C VAL A 109 -3.17 7.70 12.37
N LEU A 110 -2.12 7.14 12.97
CA LEU A 110 -1.67 7.51 14.30
C LEU A 110 -0.80 8.76 14.34
N THR A 111 -1.15 9.68 15.21
CA THR A 111 -0.31 10.81 15.62
C THR A 111 -0.15 10.82 17.14
N SER A 112 1.01 11.27 17.63
CA SER A 112 1.24 11.49 19.06
C SER A 112 0.93 12.94 19.39
N SER A 113 0.28 13.16 20.54
CA SER A 113 -0.04 14.50 21.09
C SER A 113 1.19 15.34 21.42
N SER A 114 2.35 14.71 21.60
CA SER A 114 3.63 15.39 21.85
C SER A 114 4.78 14.67 21.13
N PRO A 115 5.85 15.41 20.78
CA PRO A 115 7.07 14.82 20.26
C PRO A 115 7.63 13.79 21.22
N LEU A 116 8.12 12.67 20.69
CA LEU A 116 8.81 11.65 21.48
C LEU A 116 10.19 12.16 21.87
N LYS A 117 10.68 11.73 23.03
CA LYS A 117 12.07 11.98 23.44
C LYS A 117 13.02 11.26 22.48
N GLU A 118 14.24 11.76 22.34
CA GLU A 118 15.26 11.11 21.52
C GLU A 118 15.47 9.65 21.97
N GLY A 119 15.50 8.73 21.02
CA GLY A 119 15.60 7.28 21.27
C GLY A 119 14.30 6.59 21.71
N GLN A 120 13.22 7.33 22.01
CA GLN A 120 11.93 6.75 22.36
C GLN A 120 11.15 6.37 21.10
N LYS A 121 10.71 5.10 21.05
CA LYS A 121 9.92 4.57 19.94
C LYS A 121 8.44 4.52 20.30
N LEU A 122 7.57 4.93 19.39
CA LEU A 122 6.14 4.80 19.59
C LEU A 122 5.67 3.36 19.42
N ILE A 123 6.14 2.73 18.34
CA ILE A 123 5.70 1.43 17.88
C ILE A 123 6.90 0.52 17.68
N GLU A 124 6.72 -0.75 18.01
CA GLU A 124 7.60 -1.85 17.64
C GLU A 124 6.76 -2.91 16.93
N TRP A 125 7.14 -3.27 15.71
CA TRP A 125 6.50 -4.37 14.99
C TRP A 125 7.02 -5.69 15.52
N ASP A 126 6.13 -6.50 16.07
CA ASP A 126 6.53 -7.75 16.71
C ASP A 126 6.32 -8.98 15.81
N ALA A 127 5.46 -8.86 14.79
CA ALA A 127 5.17 -9.96 13.89
C ALA A 127 4.72 -9.55 12.48
N HIS A 128 5.04 -10.43 11.53
CA HIS A 128 4.38 -10.59 10.25
C HIS A 128 3.60 -11.90 10.25
N MET A 129 2.34 -11.87 9.81
CA MET A 129 1.47 -13.04 9.74
C MET A 129 0.86 -13.20 8.36
N PHE A 130 0.42 -14.42 8.03
CA PHE A 130 -0.15 -14.79 6.73
C PHE A 130 0.80 -14.59 5.55
N LEU A 131 2.05 -15.01 5.70
CA LEU A 131 3.04 -14.91 4.61
C LEU A 131 2.77 -15.87 3.46
N GLU A 132 2.10 -16.99 3.70
CA GLU A 132 1.82 -17.98 2.66
C GLU A 132 0.95 -17.41 1.54
N ASP A 133 -0.03 -16.57 1.88
CA ASP A 133 -0.92 -15.85 0.96
C ASP A 133 -0.20 -14.91 -0.03
N THR A 134 1.08 -14.59 0.22
CA THR A 134 1.84 -13.70 -0.67
C THR A 134 2.40 -14.42 -1.89
N LEU A 135 2.62 -15.74 -1.79
CA LEU A 135 3.29 -16.61 -2.77
C LEU A 135 4.72 -16.21 -3.08
N ASP A 136 4.94 -15.00 -3.57
CA ASP A 136 6.24 -14.46 -3.92
C ASP A 136 6.97 -13.82 -2.73
N GLY A 137 6.35 -13.74 -1.56
CA GLY A 137 6.89 -13.13 -0.33
C GLY A 137 6.35 -11.72 -0.06
N GLY A 138 5.64 -11.12 -1.01
CA GLY A 138 5.01 -9.82 -0.86
C GLY A 138 5.98 -8.76 -0.37
N ALA A 139 5.54 -7.97 0.61
CA ALA A 139 6.34 -6.88 1.17
C ALA A 139 7.35 -7.30 2.25
N VAL A 140 7.30 -8.54 2.76
CA VAL A 140 8.07 -8.90 3.98
C VAL A 140 9.58 -8.69 3.81
N ASN A 141 10.10 -8.80 2.58
CA ASN A 141 11.52 -8.73 2.28
C ASN A 141 12.17 -7.36 2.54
N TRP A 142 11.39 -6.30 2.68
CA TRP A 142 11.87 -4.96 3.03
C TRP A 142 11.17 -4.36 4.25
N LEU A 143 10.58 -5.22 5.07
CA LEU A 143 9.88 -4.85 6.30
C LEU A 143 10.45 -5.56 7.53
N ASN A 144 11.56 -6.28 7.39
CA ASN A 144 12.17 -7.03 8.49
C ASN A 144 12.93 -6.11 9.46
N GLY A 145 13.41 -4.97 8.95
CA GLY A 145 14.19 -3.99 9.69
C GLY A 145 13.37 -2.84 10.28
N LEU A 146 12.03 -2.94 10.28
CA LEU A 146 11.14 -1.82 10.68
C LEU A 146 11.45 -1.25 12.07
N ASN A 147 11.96 -2.07 12.99
CA ASN A 147 12.31 -1.63 14.33
C ASN A 147 13.66 -0.91 14.42
N GLY A 148 14.39 -0.74 13.31
CA GLY A 148 15.74 -0.18 13.27
C GLY A 148 16.86 -1.23 13.39
N PRO A 149 18.12 -0.84 13.13
CA PRO A 149 19.22 -1.77 12.84
C PRO A 149 19.63 -2.68 14.02
N ASN A 150 19.45 -2.23 15.26
CA ASN A 150 19.86 -2.96 16.47
C ASN A 150 18.66 -3.52 17.25
N ALA A 151 17.45 -3.45 16.71
CA ALA A 151 16.25 -3.94 17.38
C ALA A 151 15.92 -5.38 16.94
N PRO A 152 15.23 -6.15 17.79
CA PRO A 152 14.69 -7.44 17.38
C PRO A 152 13.84 -7.31 16.11
N LYS A 153 14.07 -8.22 15.16
CA LYS A 153 13.26 -8.30 13.94
C LYS A 153 11.86 -8.85 14.28
N PRO A 154 10.81 -8.42 13.56
CA PRO A 154 9.48 -9.01 13.72
C PRO A 154 9.52 -10.51 13.42
N ARG A 155 8.84 -11.32 14.24
CA ARG A 155 8.69 -12.76 13.99
C ARG A 155 7.81 -12.99 12.77
N ARG A 156 8.03 -14.05 12.01
CA ARG A 156 7.32 -14.28 10.73
C ARG A 156 6.53 -15.58 10.78
N TRP A 157 5.27 -15.54 10.37
CA TRP A 157 4.34 -16.67 10.46
C TRP A 157 3.67 -16.93 9.11
N LEU A 158 3.57 -18.21 8.71
CA LEU A 158 2.89 -18.58 7.46
C LEU A 158 1.41 -18.25 7.50
N GLY A 159 0.77 -18.37 8.67
CA GLY A 159 -0.61 -18.01 8.95
C GLY A 159 -0.72 -17.18 10.23
N TRP A 160 -1.61 -17.56 11.14
CA TRP A 160 -1.80 -16.88 12.42
C TRP A 160 -0.54 -16.89 13.31
N LYS A 161 -0.22 -15.72 13.88
CA LYS A 161 0.84 -15.53 14.88
C LYS A 161 0.66 -16.49 16.06
N GLY A 162 1.72 -17.23 16.42
CA GLY A 162 1.72 -18.15 17.56
C GLY A 162 0.91 -19.44 17.37
N LYS A 163 0.30 -19.64 16.19
CA LYS A 163 -0.58 -20.79 15.91
C LYS A 163 -0.23 -21.55 14.63
N SER A 164 0.42 -20.88 13.68
CA SER A 164 0.89 -21.48 12.43
C SER A 164 2.39 -21.77 12.48
N GLU A 165 2.96 -22.27 11.39
CA GLU A 165 4.41 -22.44 11.29
C GLU A 165 5.13 -21.09 11.30
N GLU A 166 6.19 -21.00 12.12
CA GLU A 166 7.07 -19.85 12.17
C GLU A 166 8.19 -19.95 11.12
N VAL A 167 8.38 -18.89 10.35
CA VAL A 167 9.47 -18.75 9.38
C VAL A 167 10.73 -18.31 10.12
N ASN A 168 11.52 -19.29 10.54
CA ASN A 168 12.80 -19.08 11.24
C ASN A 168 13.97 -18.72 10.31
N GLN A 169 13.78 -18.80 8.98
CA GLN A 169 14.84 -18.56 8.00
C GLN A 169 15.22 -17.07 7.94
N GLU A 170 16.48 -16.73 8.20
CA GLU A 170 16.97 -15.37 8.00
C GLU A 170 17.04 -14.98 6.50
N GLY A 171 16.94 -13.68 6.23
CA GLY A 171 17.04 -13.13 4.87
C GLY A 171 15.71 -13.17 4.10
N ILE A 172 15.82 -13.42 2.79
CA ILE A 172 14.72 -13.32 1.84
C ILE A 172 13.73 -14.48 2.00
N TRP A 173 12.44 -14.17 1.92
CA TRP A 173 11.32 -15.10 1.88
C TRP A 173 10.51 -14.93 0.59
N PRO A 174 10.05 -16.01 -0.07
CA PRO A 174 10.25 -17.42 0.24
C PRO A 174 11.67 -17.89 -0.05
N LYS A 175 11.99 -19.11 0.40
CA LYS A 175 13.27 -19.77 0.10
C LYS A 175 13.35 -20.26 -1.35
N ASP A 176 12.21 -20.69 -1.90
CA ASP A 176 12.20 -21.32 -3.21
C ASP A 176 12.55 -20.29 -4.28
N GLU A 177 13.75 -20.37 -4.82
CA GLU A 177 14.21 -19.45 -5.86
C GLU A 177 13.40 -19.53 -7.16
N LYS A 178 12.55 -20.57 -7.32
CA LYS A 178 11.68 -20.72 -8.48
C LYS A 178 10.45 -19.82 -8.45
N VAL A 179 10.05 -19.31 -7.28
CA VAL A 179 8.91 -18.36 -7.17
C VAL A 179 9.24 -16.95 -7.67
N PHE A 180 10.47 -16.78 -8.12
CA PHE A 180 11.18 -15.53 -8.04
C PHE A 180 11.60 -15.15 -9.46
N LEU A 181 10.87 -14.21 -10.04
CA LEU A 181 11.01 -13.86 -11.45
C LEU A 181 12.26 -13.02 -11.72
N SER A 182 12.76 -13.12 -12.95
CA SER A 182 13.82 -12.26 -13.46
C SER A 182 13.28 -10.87 -13.77
N HIS A 183 14.16 -9.87 -13.82
CA HIS A 183 13.76 -8.52 -14.22
C HIS A 183 13.13 -8.48 -15.61
N ARG A 184 13.54 -9.37 -16.52
CA ARG A 184 13.07 -9.44 -17.91
C ARG A 184 11.77 -10.19 -18.08
N ASP A 185 11.35 -10.96 -17.08
CA ASP A 185 10.11 -11.73 -17.16
C ASP A 185 8.94 -10.74 -17.26
N ASN A 186 8.22 -10.84 -18.37
CA ASN A 186 7.13 -9.96 -18.76
C ASN A 186 5.98 -10.78 -19.38
N LEU A 187 5.00 -10.09 -19.95
CA LEU A 187 3.75 -10.63 -20.49
C LEU A 187 3.60 -10.41 -22.01
N LEU A 188 4.65 -10.00 -22.73
CA LEU A 188 4.58 -9.75 -24.17
C LEU A 188 4.04 -10.95 -24.97
N ASP A 189 4.53 -12.14 -24.62
CA ASP A 189 4.19 -13.41 -25.27
C ASP A 189 2.96 -14.10 -24.67
N ALA A 190 2.30 -13.49 -23.69
CA ALA A 190 1.11 -14.03 -23.05
C ALA A 190 -0.05 -14.14 -24.07
N LYS A 191 -0.68 -15.31 -24.12
CA LYS A 191 -1.72 -15.63 -25.12
C LYS A 191 -3.11 -15.47 -24.53
N GLY A 192 -4.04 -14.96 -25.35
CA GLY A 192 -5.43 -14.78 -24.94
C GLY A 192 -5.54 -13.97 -23.65
N GLY A 193 -6.21 -14.54 -22.64
CA GLY A 193 -6.44 -13.88 -21.35
C GLY A 193 -5.31 -13.99 -20.33
N GLU A 194 -4.19 -14.66 -20.63
CA GLU A 194 -3.10 -14.89 -19.66
C GLU A 194 -2.45 -13.62 -19.11
N GLY A 195 -2.55 -12.51 -19.85
CA GLY A 195 -2.05 -11.20 -19.45
C GLY A 195 -3.08 -10.27 -18.81
N ASN A 196 -4.28 -10.77 -18.54
CA ASN A 196 -5.35 -10.02 -17.88
C ASN A 196 -5.24 -10.23 -16.38
N ILE A 197 -4.87 -9.18 -15.65
CA ILE A 197 -4.67 -9.22 -14.21
C ILE A 197 -5.91 -8.65 -13.54
N PRO A 198 -6.66 -9.44 -12.76
CA PRO A 198 -7.80 -8.92 -12.05
C PRO A 198 -7.36 -7.84 -11.04
N LEU A 199 -8.07 -6.73 -11.06
CA LEU A 199 -7.93 -5.61 -10.13
C LEU A 199 -9.22 -5.55 -9.30
N LYS A 200 -9.23 -6.21 -8.13
CA LYS A 200 -10.46 -6.41 -7.34
C LYS A 200 -10.26 -6.11 -5.87
N CYS A 201 -11.23 -5.40 -5.30
CA CYS A 201 -11.30 -5.19 -3.85
C CYS A 201 -11.87 -6.42 -3.12
N HIS A 202 -11.71 -6.45 -1.79
CA HIS A 202 -12.15 -7.55 -0.93
C HIS A 202 -13.62 -7.94 -1.11
N CYS A 203 -14.52 -6.97 -1.20
CA CYS A 203 -15.96 -7.26 -1.28
C CYS A 203 -16.46 -7.56 -2.71
N GLY A 204 -15.57 -7.58 -3.71
CA GLY A 204 -15.91 -7.75 -5.13
C GLY A 204 -16.76 -6.62 -5.74
N GLY A 205 -16.94 -5.51 -5.02
CA GLY A 205 -17.76 -4.38 -5.50
C GLY A 205 -17.02 -3.47 -6.46
N VAL A 206 -15.68 -3.42 -6.38
CA VAL A 206 -14.80 -2.90 -7.41
C VAL A 206 -14.17 -4.12 -8.08
N ASP A 207 -14.41 -4.27 -9.37
CA ASP A 207 -13.99 -5.41 -10.19
C ASP A 207 -13.60 -4.93 -11.59
N PHE A 208 -12.30 -4.78 -11.80
CA PHE A 208 -11.71 -4.37 -13.05
C PHE A 208 -10.66 -5.38 -13.51
N ILE A 209 -10.17 -5.21 -14.73
CA ILE A 209 -9.08 -6.01 -15.28
C ILE A 209 -8.02 -5.06 -15.82
N LEU A 210 -6.79 -5.19 -15.33
CA LEU A 210 -5.62 -4.59 -15.95
C LEU A 210 -5.16 -5.49 -17.10
N LYS A 211 -5.23 -4.98 -18.33
CA LYS A 211 -4.81 -5.64 -19.57
C LYS A 211 -3.29 -5.54 -19.72
N ALA A 212 -2.54 -6.11 -18.79
CA ALA A 212 -1.09 -5.92 -18.67
C ALA A 212 -0.31 -6.38 -19.91
N ALA A 213 -0.70 -7.50 -20.54
CA ALA A 213 -0.07 -7.92 -21.79
C ALA A 213 -0.36 -6.97 -22.96
N ASP A 214 -1.60 -6.47 -23.07
CA ASP A 214 -1.96 -5.51 -24.11
C ASP A 214 -1.20 -4.19 -23.92
N ALA A 215 -1.07 -3.72 -22.67
CA ALA A 215 -0.28 -2.55 -22.33
C ALA A 215 1.19 -2.70 -22.75
N GLN A 216 1.82 -3.84 -22.41
CA GLN A 216 3.22 -4.10 -22.78
C GLN A 216 3.42 -4.16 -24.30
N ARG A 217 2.48 -4.75 -25.04
CA ARG A 217 2.52 -4.78 -26.52
C ARG A 217 2.35 -3.39 -27.12
N ASP A 218 1.39 -2.61 -26.63
CA ASP A 218 1.19 -1.21 -27.03
C ASP A 218 2.46 -0.39 -26.82
N PHE A 219 3.07 -0.46 -25.64
CA PHE A 219 4.32 0.25 -25.38
C PHE A 219 5.50 -0.23 -26.24
N LYS A 220 5.62 -1.53 -26.48
CA LYS A 220 6.63 -2.06 -27.39
C LYS A 220 6.45 -1.55 -28.82
N GLU A 221 5.21 -1.48 -29.31
CA GLU A 221 4.89 -0.94 -30.63
C GLU A 221 5.20 0.56 -30.71
N ARG A 222 4.82 1.35 -29.70
CA ARG A 222 5.17 2.77 -29.61
C ARG A 222 6.69 2.99 -29.66
N GLN A 223 7.45 2.24 -28.86
CA GLN A 223 8.91 2.33 -28.87
C GLN A 223 9.49 1.94 -30.25
N ALA A 224 8.95 0.92 -30.91
CA ALA A 224 9.37 0.53 -32.27
C ALA A 224 9.05 1.60 -33.33
N ASN A 225 8.02 2.41 -33.10
CA ASN A 225 7.64 3.56 -33.90
C ASN A 225 8.35 4.86 -33.49
N GLU A 226 9.36 4.78 -32.62
CA GLU A 226 10.12 5.94 -32.09
C GLU A 226 9.26 6.94 -31.28
N GLU A 227 8.09 6.51 -30.81
CA GLU A 227 7.24 7.31 -29.93
C GLU A 227 7.78 7.32 -28.50
N GLN A 228 7.53 8.43 -27.80
CA GLN A 228 7.93 8.55 -26.40
C GLN A 228 7.10 7.63 -25.51
N LEU A 229 7.77 6.74 -24.79
CA LEU A 229 7.13 5.92 -23.75
C LEU A 229 6.64 6.79 -22.58
N PRO A 230 5.49 6.47 -21.98
CA PRO A 230 5.07 7.10 -20.74
C PRO A 230 6.13 6.94 -19.66
N TRP A 231 6.23 7.94 -18.79
CA TRP A 231 7.33 8.05 -17.81
C TRP A 231 7.41 6.89 -16.81
N PHE A 232 6.31 6.17 -16.64
CA PHE A 232 6.13 5.03 -15.74
C PHE A 232 6.33 3.68 -16.45
N VAL A 233 6.83 3.65 -17.69
CA VAL A 233 7.08 2.41 -18.43
C VAL A 233 8.58 2.11 -18.44
N ASP A 234 8.92 0.88 -18.07
CA ASP A 234 10.28 0.36 -18.18
C ASP A 234 10.64 0.12 -19.65
N PRO A 235 11.67 0.78 -20.21
CA PRO A 235 11.96 0.69 -21.64
C PRO A 235 12.56 -0.67 -22.07
N GLU A 236 13.05 -1.50 -21.14
CA GLU A 236 13.60 -2.83 -21.45
C GLU A 236 12.51 -3.92 -21.35
N SER A 237 11.69 -3.86 -20.30
CA SER A 237 10.69 -4.90 -20.02
C SER A 237 9.26 -4.53 -20.40
N PHE A 238 8.99 -3.26 -20.69
CA PHE A 238 7.66 -2.65 -20.91
C PHE A 238 6.71 -2.74 -19.72
N LYS A 239 7.20 -3.19 -18.56
CA LYS A 239 6.46 -3.27 -17.31
C LYS A 239 6.16 -1.88 -16.75
N LEU A 240 5.11 -1.82 -15.94
CA LEU A 240 4.64 -0.62 -15.27
C LEU A 240 5.51 -0.36 -14.04
N LEU A 241 5.90 0.88 -13.80
CA LEU A 241 6.72 1.26 -12.65
C LEU A 241 6.01 0.89 -11.35
N GLY A 242 6.71 0.24 -10.42
CA GLY A 242 6.26 0.09 -9.03
C GLY A 242 7.02 1.04 -8.11
N SER A 243 6.31 1.79 -7.28
CA SER A 243 6.92 2.68 -6.28
C SER A 243 6.36 2.44 -4.89
N LEU A 244 7.22 2.60 -3.89
CA LEU A 244 6.83 2.68 -2.50
C LEU A 244 6.72 4.17 -2.13
N ASP A 245 5.68 4.51 -1.41
CA ASP A 245 5.30 5.87 -1.07
C ASP A 245 5.09 6.01 0.44
N GLY A 246 5.64 7.08 1.01
CA GLY A 246 5.55 7.43 2.43
C GLY A 246 4.79 8.73 2.68
N CYS A 247 3.97 9.18 1.72
CA CYS A 247 3.20 10.42 1.79
C CYS A 247 2.16 10.39 2.91
N ASP A 248 1.94 11.55 3.55
CA ASP A 248 1.01 11.66 4.67
C ASP A 248 -0.44 11.29 4.27
N ASP A 249 -0.89 11.76 3.12
CA ASP A 249 -2.23 11.46 2.62
C ASP A 249 -2.40 9.95 2.33
N CYS A 250 -1.38 9.33 1.75
CA CYS A 250 -1.36 7.95 1.32
C CYS A 250 -1.49 7.03 2.54
N ARG A 251 -0.70 7.32 3.59
CA ARG A 251 -0.79 6.57 4.85
C ARG A 251 -2.11 6.78 5.59
N ILE A 252 -2.66 8.00 5.61
CA ILE A 252 -3.95 8.25 6.28
C ILE A 252 -5.10 7.61 5.51
N CYS A 253 -5.15 7.74 4.18
CA CYS A 253 -6.23 7.16 3.40
C CYS A 253 -6.24 5.63 3.45
N SER A 254 -5.08 4.99 3.50
CA SER A 254 -4.97 3.52 3.49
C SER A 254 -4.90 2.88 4.88
N GLY A 255 -4.56 3.66 5.90
CA GLY A 255 -4.32 3.16 7.26
C GLY A 255 -2.95 2.47 7.44
N VAL A 256 -2.05 2.49 6.46
CA VAL A 256 -0.72 1.85 6.59
C VAL A 256 0.41 2.85 6.40
N ASP A 257 1.55 2.65 7.08
CA ASP A 257 2.65 3.65 7.05
C ASP A 257 3.32 3.79 5.68
N LEU A 258 3.32 2.74 4.86
CA LEU A 258 3.94 2.71 3.54
C LEU A 258 2.95 2.13 2.54
N PHE A 259 2.76 2.83 1.43
CA PHE A 259 1.83 2.43 0.38
C PHE A 259 2.60 2.05 -0.89
N ALA A 260 2.01 1.18 -1.71
CA ALA A 260 2.64 0.69 -2.93
C ALA A 260 1.74 0.98 -4.12
N TRP A 261 2.25 1.77 -5.05
CA TRP A 261 1.57 2.16 -6.28
C TRP A 261 2.22 1.50 -7.50
N THR A 262 1.39 1.14 -8.47
CA THR A 262 1.79 1.01 -9.88
C THR A 262 0.97 1.98 -10.72
N PHE A 263 1.17 2.02 -12.03
CA PHE A 263 0.58 3.03 -12.91
C PHE A 263 0.01 2.38 -14.16
N ALA A 264 -1.08 2.91 -14.72
CA ALA A 264 -1.55 2.48 -16.04
C ALA A 264 -2.31 3.61 -16.75
N GLU A 265 -2.29 3.58 -18.08
CA GLU A 265 -3.24 4.38 -18.87
C GLU A 265 -4.65 3.78 -18.72
N LEU A 266 -5.67 4.62 -18.64
CA LEU A 266 -7.06 4.18 -18.43
C LEU A 266 -7.55 3.21 -19.53
N LYS A 267 -7.05 3.37 -20.75
CA LYS A 267 -7.35 2.45 -21.88
C LYS A 267 -6.82 1.03 -21.69
N HIS A 268 -5.91 0.79 -20.76
CA HIS A 268 -5.43 -0.56 -20.44
C HIS A 268 -6.17 -1.18 -19.26
N ILE A 269 -7.19 -0.52 -18.72
CA ILE A 269 -8.04 -1.04 -17.65
C ILE A 269 -9.43 -1.25 -18.22
N SER A 270 -10.00 -2.43 -18.07
CA SER A 270 -11.35 -2.75 -18.50
C SER A 270 -12.30 -3.02 -17.35
N PHE A 271 -13.59 -2.91 -17.63
CA PHE A 271 -14.63 -3.45 -16.75
C PHE A 271 -14.48 -4.98 -16.60
N ALA A 272 -15.19 -5.54 -15.62
CA ALA A 272 -15.11 -6.96 -15.25
C ALA A 272 -15.38 -7.95 -16.40
N ASP A 273 -16.17 -7.56 -17.41
CA ASP A 273 -16.46 -8.42 -18.57
C ASP A 273 -15.35 -8.42 -19.62
N GLY A 274 -14.35 -7.54 -19.48
CA GLY A 274 -13.22 -7.43 -20.36
C GLY A 274 -13.50 -6.82 -21.73
N LYS A 275 -14.72 -6.35 -22.01
CA LYS A 275 -15.16 -5.90 -23.34
C LYS A 275 -14.90 -4.43 -23.60
N GLU A 276 -15.20 -3.59 -22.61
CA GLU A 276 -15.01 -2.14 -22.68
C GLU A 276 -13.97 -1.69 -21.66
N THR A 277 -13.17 -0.71 -22.06
CA THR A 277 -12.19 -0.07 -21.18
C THR A 277 -12.89 0.91 -20.24
N LEU A 278 -12.21 1.32 -19.17
CA LEU A 278 -12.62 2.46 -18.37
C LEU A 278 -12.71 3.73 -19.24
N PRO A 279 -13.43 4.77 -18.77
CA PRO A 279 -13.48 6.05 -19.45
C PRO A 279 -12.09 6.55 -19.84
N VAL A 280 -11.98 7.14 -21.03
CA VAL A 280 -10.69 7.45 -21.66
C VAL A 280 -9.83 8.47 -20.92
N ASP A 281 -10.41 9.20 -19.97
CA ASP A 281 -9.71 10.18 -19.15
C ASP A 281 -10.31 10.26 -17.73
N THR A 282 -9.56 10.83 -16.79
CA THR A 282 -9.92 10.93 -15.37
C THR A 282 -11.12 11.83 -15.12
N ALA A 283 -11.36 12.84 -15.98
CA ALA A 283 -12.54 13.70 -15.87
C ALA A 283 -13.83 12.90 -16.16
N ARG A 284 -13.83 12.09 -17.22
CA ARG A 284 -14.95 11.20 -17.55
C ARG A 284 -15.09 10.07 -16.53
N LEU A 285 -13.99 9.54 -16.00
CA LEU A 285 -14.05 8.57 -14.91
C LEU A 285 -14.72 9.17 -13.66
N ARG A 286 -14.30 10.36 -13.24
CA ARG A 286 -14.95 11.13 -12.16
C ARG A 286 -16.44 11.31 -12.41
N ASP A 287 -16.82 11.76 -13.61
CA ASP A 287 -18.21 12.05 -13.93
C ASP A 287 -19.08 10.78 -13.97
N ALA A 288 -18.48 9.62 -14.25
CA ALA A 288 -19.16 8.32 -14.29
C ALA A 288 -19.38 7.70 -12.91
N VAL A 289 -18.60 8.06 -11.89
CA VAL A 289 -18.76 7.54 -10.52
C VAL A 289 -20.17 7.83 -10.00
N GLY A 290 -20.86 6.78 -9.55
CA GLY A 290 -22.25 6.85 -9.09
C GLY A 290 -23.31 6.90 -10.20
N LYS A 291 -22.92 6.95 -11.48
CA LYS A 291 -23.82 6.97 -12.65
C LYS A 291 -23.69 5.70 -13.50
N ASP A 292 -22.47 5.23 -13.73
CA ASP A 292 -22.21 3.99 -14.44
C ASP A 292 -22.17 2.82 -13.47
N SER A 293 -23.16 1.94 -13.55
CA SER A 293 -23.30 0.78 -12.67
C SER A 293 -22.14 -0.22 -12.80
N ARG A 294 -21.40 -0.20 -13.91
CA ARG A 294 -20.23 -1.07 -14.14
C ARG A 294 -19.04 -0.69 -13.26
N LEU A 295 -19.00 0.53 -12.72
CA LEU A 295 -18.02 0.94 -11.70
C LEU A 295 -18.34 0.36 -10.31
N GLY A 296 -19.51 -0.26 -10.16
CA GLY A 296 -19.91 -0.96 -8.94
C GLY A 296 -19.91 -0.05 -7.71
N THR A 297 -19.03 -0.35 -6.77
CA THR A 297 -18.90 0.39 -5.49
C THR A 297 -17.76 1.41 -5.49
N LEU A 298 -17.15 1.69 -6.65
CA LEU A 298 -16.14 2.74 -6.76
C LEU A 298 -16.76 4.08 -6.32
N SER A 299 -16.06 4.77 -5.43
CA SER A 299 -16.42 6.06 -4.86
C SER A 299 -15.23 7.00 -5.02
N LEU A 300 -15.51 8.29 -5.11
CA LEU A 300 -14.51 9.33 -5.28
C LEU A 300 -14.50 10.26 -4.08
N TYR A 301 -13.30 10.52 -3.57
CA TYR A 301 -12.98 11.55 -2.60
C TYR A 301 -12.02 12.58 -3.25
N PRO A 302 -12.48 13.81 -3.55
CA PRO A 302 -11.60 14.89 -3.96
C PRO A 302 -10.86 15.43 -2.73
N SER A 303 -9.60 15.02 -2.54
CA SER A 303 -8.82 15.37 -1.33
C SER A 303 -8.29 16.81 -1.34
N SER A 304 -8.04 17.35 -2.52
CA SER A 304 -7.55 18.71 -2.76
C SER A 304 -7.83 19.10 -4.22
N GLU A 305 -7.58 20.36 -4.58
CA GLU A 305 -7.81 20.85 -5.94
C GLU A 305 -7.03 20.02 -6.97
N GLY A 306 -7.74 19.51 -7.98
CA GLY A 306 -7.18 18.68 -9.03
C GLY A 306 -6.74 17.27 -8.61
N VAL A 307 -6.99 16.84 -7.37
CA VAL A 307 -6.63 15.52 -6.86
C VAL A 307 -7.87 14.64 -6.67
N GLN A 308 -7.80 13.42 -7.16
CA GLN A 308 -8.90 12.47 -7.19
C GLN A 308 -8.46 11.16 -6.52
N ARG A 309 -9.07 10.80 -5.39
CA ARG A 309 -8.81 9.53 -4.69
C ARG A 309 -10.01 8.61 -4.81
N TYR A 310 -9.81 7.47 -5.46
CA TYR A 310 -10.86 6.49 -5.68
C TYR A 310 -10.72 5.31 -4.72
N HIS A 311 -11.85 4.88 -4.18
CA HIS A 311 -11.90 3.81 -3.20
C HIS A 311 -13.17 2.98 -3.35
N CYS A 312 -13.17 1.78 -2.78
CA CYS A 312 -14.39 1.00 -2.61
C CYS A 312 -15.21 1.58 -1.46
N GLY A 313 -16.37 2.16 -1.76
CA GLY A 313 -17.29 2.69 -0.76
C GLY A 313 -17.80 1.61 0.21
N ARG A 314 -17.75 0.31 -0.14
CA ARG A 314 -18.25 -0.77 0.71
C ARG A 314 -17.21 -1.30 1.70
N CYS A 315 -15.98 -1.52 1.28
CA CYS A 315 -14.96 -2.20 2.09
C CYS A 315 -13.71 -1.37 2.42
N SER A 316 -13.65 -0.10 2.01
CA SER A 316 -12.54 0.84 2.25
C SER A 316 -11.32 0.74 1.33
N ALA A 317 -11.25 -0.28 0.46
CA ALA A 317 -10.11 -0.48 -0.43
C ALA A 317 -9.74 0.76 -1.23
N VAL A 318 -8.50 1.23 -1.07
CA VAL A 318 -7.91 2.24 -1.95
C VAL A 318 -7.74 1.60 -3.32
N VAL A 319 -8.23 2.27 -4.38
CA VAL A 319 -8.24 1.73 -5.75
C VAL A 319 -7.31 2.54 -6.65
N PHE A 320 -7.61 3.83 -6.83
CA PHE A 320 -6.85 4.71 -7.68
C PHE A 320 -6.47 6.01 -6.98
N TYR A 321 -5.32 6.55 -7.34
CA TYR A 321 -5.03 7.97 -7.28
C TYR A 321 -4.99 8.53 -8.70
N ALA A 322 -5.53 9.71 -8.91
CA ALA A 322 -5.44 10.44 -10.16
C ALA A 322 -5.29 11.93 -9.91
N CYS A 323 -4.74 12.66 -10.88
CA CYS A 323 -4.67 14.11 -10.83
C CYS A 323 -4.94 14.72 -12.21
N ASP A 324 -5.47 15.93 -12.23
CA ASP A 324 -5.90 16.60 -13.45
C ASP A 324 -4.73 16.92 -14.41
N SER A 325 -3.49 16.94 -13.90
CA SER A 325 -2.28 17.12 -14.71
C SER A 325 -1.83 15.88 -15.49
N ARG A 326 -2.42 14.70 -15.20
CA ARG A 326 -2.14 13.42 -15.85
C ARG A 326 -3.45 12.72 -16.24
N PRO A 327 -4.25 13.30 -17.15
CA PRO A 327 -5.65 12.94 -17.33
C PRO A 327 -5.88 11.56 -17.98
N ASP A 328 -4.86 10.98 -18.61
CA ASP A 328 -4.90 9.73 -19.36
C ASP A 328 -4.56 8.49 -18.51
N MET A 329 -4.07 8.69 -17.28
CA MET A 329 -3.55 7.63 -16.44
C MET A 329 -4.08 7.68 -15.00
N VAL A 330 -3.93 6.54 -14.31
CA VAL A 330 -4.18 6.41 -12.88
C VAL A 330 -3.03 5.66 -12.21
N ASP A 331 -2.86 5.96 -10.94
CA ASP A 331 -1.99 5.19 -10.06
C ASP A 331 -2.87 4.12 -9.40
N ILE A 332 -2.47 2.85 -9.48
CA ILE A 332 -3.23 1.68 -9.05
C ILE A 332 -2.64 1.16 -7.73
N ALA A 333 -3.50 0.95 -6.75
CA ALA A 333 -3.11 0.33 -5.49
C ALA A 333 -2.66 -1.12 -5.73
N ALA A 334 -1.35 -1.39 -5.58
CA ALA A 334 -0.75 -2.66 -5.99
C ALA A 334 -1.32 -3.86 -5.22
N GLY A 335 -1.78 -3.65 -3.98
CA GLY A 335 -2.40 -4.69 -3.15
C GLY A 335 -3.74 -5.20 -3.69
N LEU A 336 -4.32 -4.58 -4.73
CA LEU A 336 -5.55 -5.03 -5.39
C LEU A 336 -5.32 -5.92 -6.61
N LEU A 337 -4.07 -6.17 -7.01
CA LEU A 337 -3.76 -6.99 -8.17
C LEU A 337 -3.73 -8.49 -7.80
N HIS A 338 -4.52 -9.27 -8.50
CA HIS A 338 -4.61 -10.73 -8.34
C HIS A 338 -3.69 -11.42 -9.34
N ALA A 339 -2.39 -11.11 -9.27
CA ALA A 339 -1.41 -11.73 -10.15
C ALA A 339 -1.15 -13.19 -9.73
N PRO A 340 -1.09 -14.13 -10.68
CA PRO A 340 -0.94 -15.56 -10.36
C PRO A 340 0.41 -15.89 -9.71
N GLU A 341 1.45 -15.09 -9.96
CA GLU A 341 2.76 -15.25 -9.34
C GLU A 341 2.84 -14.80 -7.88
N GLY A 342 1.91 -13.96 -7.42
CA GLY A 342 1.92 -13.44 -6.06
C GLY A 342 1.71 -11.94 -5.94
N ALA A 343 1.89 -11.46 -4.71
CA ALA A 343 1.49 -10.12 -4.30
C ALA A 343 2.25 -8.98 -5.01
N ARG A 344 3.51 -9.20 -5.40
CA ARG A 344 4.33 -8.20 -6.10
C ARG A 344 4.06 -8.10 -7.59
N ALA A 345 3.36 -9.07 -8.20
CA ALA A 345 2.98 -9.05 -9.61
C ALA A 345 4.17 -8.72 -10.56
N GLU A 346 5.31 -9.39 -10.38
CA GLU A 346 6.59 -8.97 -10.99
C GLU A 346 6.64 -9.11 -12.52
N ARG A 347 5.69 -9.81 -13.17
CA ARG A 347 5.54 -9.78 -14.65
C ARG A 347 4.84 -8.53 -15.15
N VAL A 348 4.15 -7.82 -14.27
CA VAL A 348 3.39 -6.60 -14.53
C VAL A 348 4.18 -5.38 -14.11
N ILE A 349 4.83 -5.47 -12.94
CA ILE A 349 5.44 -4.33 -12.24
C ILE A 349 6.97 -4.39 -12.29
N SER A 350 7.59 -3.30 -12.75
CA SER A 350 9.01 -3.01 -12.59
C SER A 350 9.23 -2.17 -11.34
N TRP A 351 9.41 -2.83 -10.20
CA TRP A 351 9.59 -2.18 -8.92
C TRP A 351 10.89 -1.37 -8.83
N SER A 352 10.80 -0.21 -8.21
CA SER A 352 11.90 0.73 -7.98
C SER A 352 12.79 0.31 -6.81
N TRP A 353 13.24 -0.94 -6.77
CA TRP A 353 14.03 -1.47 -5.64
C TRP A 353 15.29 -0.63 -5.38
N GLY A 354 15.53 -0.29 -4.11
CA GLY A 354 16.63 0.58 -3.70
C GLY A 354 16.53 2.02 -4.25
N GLY A 355 15.36 2.41 -4.73
CA GLY A 355 14.98 3.80 -4.96
C GLY A 355 14.63 4.50 -3.65
N LYS A 356 14.49 5.83 -3.73
CA LYS A 356 13.93 6.62 -2.62
C LYS A 356 12.41 6.43 -2.55
N LEU A 357 11.85 6.49 -1.35
CA LEU A 357 10.39 6.52 -1.18
C LEU A 357 9.81 7.78 -1.83
N GLY A 358 8.67 7.62 -2.52
CA GLY A 358 7.80 8.74 -2.89
C GLY A 358 7.41 9.50 -1.62
N PHE A 359 7.54 10.83 -1.66
CA PHE A 359 7.29 11.74 -0.53
C PHE A 359 7.85 11.29 0.83
N GLY A 360 8.98 10.57 0.85
CA GLY A 360 9.59 10.10 2.12
C GLY A 360 9.98 11.23 3.08
N SER A 361 10.04 12.47 2.60
CA SER A 361 10.21 13.68 3.42
C SER A 361 9.10 13.88 4.45
N ASP A 362 7.88 13.42 4.18
CA ASP A 362 6.74 13.55 5.09
C ASP A 362 6.95 12.73 6.38
N MET A 363 7.77 11.70 6.32
CA MET A 363 8.14 10.91 7.49
C MET A 363 9.18 11.60 8.38
N LYS A 364 9.91 12.60 7.87
CA LYS A 364 11.03 13.26 8.57
C LYS A 364 10.54 14.03 9.80
N GLY A 365 11.25 13.89 10.91
CA GLY A 365 10.89 14.53 12.19
C GLY A 365 9.70 13.88 12.89
N THR A 366 9.11 12.82 12.32
CA THR A 366 8.04 12.04 12.93
C THR A 366 8.60 10.76 13.55
N TRP A 367 7.80 10.07 14.35
CA TRP A 367 8.17 8.75 14.88
C TRP A 367 8.41 7.70 13.77
N ARG A 368 8.01 7.98 12.52
CA ARG A 368 8.18 7.12 11.34
C ARG A 368 9.46 7.36 10.57
N GLU A 369 10.27 8.37 10.91
CA GLU A 369 11.46 8.74 10.13
C GLU A 369 12.41 7.56 9.87
N HIS A 370 12.60 6.71 10.87
CA HIS A 370 13.44 5.52 10.74
C HIS A 370 12.88 4.49 9.74
N LEU A 371 11.56 4.42 9.54
CA LEU A 371 10.95 3.46 8.60
C LEU A 371 11.38 3.72 7.17
N ALA A 372 11.43 4.99 6.77
CA ALA A 372 11.86 5.37 5.43
C ALA A 372 13.27 4.88 5.14
N ALA A 373 14.22 5.17 6.05
CA ALA A 373 15.60 4.76 5.90
C ALA A 373 15.76 3.24 5.85
N MET A 374 15.06 2.51 6.73
CA MET A 374 15.14 1.05 6.78
C MET A 374 14.57 0.39 5.52
N VAL A 375 13.42 0.85 5.02
CA VAL A 375 12.81 0.30 3.80
C VAL A 375 13.65 0.58 2.57
N GLU A 376 14.20 1.79 2.43
CA GLU A 376 15.11 2.11 1.32
C GLU A 376 16.36 1.21 1.34
N GLN A 377 16.91 0.97 2.54
CA GLN A 377 18.06 0.08 2.71
C GLN A 377 17.72 -1.39 2.38
N GLU A 378 16.64 -1.93 2.93
CA GLU A 378 16.28 -3.33 2.73
C GLU A 378 15.79 -3.62 1.30
N THR A 379 15.12 -2.67 0.64
CA THR A 379 14.79 -2.82 -0.79
C THR A 379 16.04 -2.82 -1.67
N GLU A 380 17.09 -2.06 -1.33
CA GLU A 380 18.38 -2.13 -2.03
C GLU A 380 19.08 -3.47 -1.79
N GLN A 381 19.08 -3.96 -0.55
CA GLN A 381 19.63 -5.28 -0.23
C GLN A 381 18.90 -6.39 -0.98
N PHE A 382 17.56 -6.33 -1.02
CA PHE A 382 16.73 -7.24 -1.80
C PHE A 382 17.11 -7.16 -3.28
N ARG A 383 17.21 -5.95 -3.86
CA ARG A 383 17.63 -5.76 -5.26
C ARG A 383 18.96 -6.45 -5.57
N VAL A 384 19.97 -6.19 -4.76
CA VAL A 384 21.33 -6.72 -4.95
C VAL A 384 21.34 -8.24 -4.82
N ALA A 385 20.66 -8.78 -3.80
CA ALA A 385 20.55 -10.23 -3.61
C ALA A 385 19.81 -10.93 -4.76
N ARG A 386 18.86 -10.23 -5.40
CA ARG A 386 18.12 -10.72 -6.59
C ARG A 386 18.87 -10.52 -7.90
N GLY A 387 20.03 -9.85 -7.89
CA GLY A 387 20.77 -9.52 -9.11
C GLY A 387 20.02 -8.56 -10.05
N PHE A 388 19.07 -7.79 -9.53
CA PHE A 388 18.26 -6.89 -10.35
C PHE A 388 19.05 -5.62 -10.71
N PRO A 389 18.94 -5.13 -11.96
CA PRO A 389 19.54 -3.86 -12.35
C PRO A 389 18.93 -2.72 -11.52
N LYS A 390 19.65 -1.59 -11.45
CA LYS A 390 19.04 -0.36 -10.93
C LYS A 390 17.84 -0.02 -11.81
N ASN A 391 16.75 0.40 -11.20
CA ASN A 391 15.57 0.85 -11.93
C ASN A 391 15.93 1.99 -12.90
N PHE A 392 15.31 1.98 -14.08
CA PHE A 392 15.57 2.93 -15.16
C PHE A 392 15.45 4.41 -14.72
N ARG A 393 14.52 4.76 -13.83
CA ARG A 393 14.40 6.13 -13.32
C ARG A 393 15.56 6.54 -12.44
N ARG A 394 16.09 5.61 -11.64
CA ARG A 394 17.28 5.84 -10.82
C ARG A 394 18.49 6.09 -11.71
N ILE A 395 18.65 5.31 -12.78
CA ILE A 395 19.73 5.49 -13.76
C ILE A 395 19.64 6.89 -14.39
N VAL A 396 18.47 7.30 -14.89
CA VAL A 396 18.26 8.63 -15.49
C VAL A 396 18.57 9.74 -14.49
N LYS A 397 18.12 9.63 -13.23
CA LYS A 397 18.39 10.64 -12.20
C LYS A 397 19.87 10.74 -11.85
N GLU A 398 20.57 9.62 -11.70
CA GLU A 398 22.00 9.57 -11.38
C GLU A 398 22.86 10.08 -12.55
N GLN A 399 22.46 9.81 -13.79
CA GLN A 399 23.15 10.29 -15.00
C GLN A 399 22.84 11.76 -15.32
N GLY A 400 21.58 12.17 -15.17
CA GLY A 400 21.11 13.54 -15.36
C GLY A 400 21.55 14.52 -14.27
N ALA A 401 21.89 14.04 -13.06
CA ALA A 401 22.51 14.88 -12.02
C ALA A 401 23.91 15.41 -12.42
N GLY A 402 24.52 14.90 -13.50
CA GLY A 402 25.71 15.48 -14.14
C GLY A 402 25.41 16.66 -15.09
N GLN A 403 24.14 16.92 -15.41
CA GLN A 403 23.65 18.01 -16.27
C GLN A 403 22.27 18.49 -15.78
N ALA A 404 22.24 19.24 -14.67
CA ALA A 404 20.98 19.71 -14.11
C ALA A 404 20.28 20.74 -15.03
N VAL A 405 19.07 20.41 -15.49
CA VAL A 405 18.09 21.38 -15.99
C VAL A 405 17.03 21.61 -14.88
N PRO A 406 16.68 22.85 -14.54
CA PRO A 406 15.67 23.13 -13.52
C PRO A 406 14.27 22.86 -14.06
N GLY A 407 13.49 21.99 -13.41
CA GLY A 407 12.09 21.78 -13.79
C GLY A 407 11.38 20.52 -13.28
N SER A 408 12.04 19.59 -12.57
CA SER A 408 11.33 18.45 -11.96
C SER A 408 10.73 18.86 -10.61
N SER A 409 9.54 19.46 -10.64
CA SER A 409 8.70 19.59 -9.45
C SER A 409 8.43 18.19 -8.89
N GLY A 410 8.82 17.98 -7.64
CA GLY A 410 8.51 16.81 -6.83
C GLY A 410 7.02 16.68 -6.55
N GLN A 411 6.26 16.31 -7.58
CA GLN A 411 4.92 15.74 -7.48
C GLN A 411 4.94 14.42 -8.25
N VAL A 412 5.30 13.34 -7.56
CA VAL A 412 4.91 11.98 -7.92
C VAL A 412 4.45 11.33 -6.64
#